data_AF-A0A0F9CIA7-F1
#
_entry.id   AF-A0A0F9CIA7-F1
#
_cell.length_a   1.000
_cell.length_b   1.000
_cell.length_c   1.000
_cell.angle_alpha   90.00
_cell.angle_beta   90.00
_cell.angle_gamma   90.00
#
_symmetry.space_group_name_H-M   'P 1'
#
loop_
_entity.id
_entity.type
_entity.pdbx_description
1 polymer ?
#
loop_
_entity_poly.entity_id
_entity_poly.type
_entity_poly.pdbx_seq_one_letter_code
_entity_poly.pdbx_strand_id
1 'polypeptide(L)'
;MPEITRPLDLKPLLVELADDATPTVDSITLAKTGGTTTITDFDDGVLGQTFKLLAKHAITITDGTNILLSGSVDFVMAIGDVLTLTMFDDQVWEEVSRKVNL
;
A
#
# COMPACT_ATOMS: atom_id res chain seq x y z
N MET A 1 -38.06 8.13 -22.48
CA MET A 1 -37.61 7.39 -21.28
C MET A 1 -36.24 7.95 -20.94
N PRO A 2 -36.02 8.62 -19.80
CA PRO A 2 -34.68 9.02 -19.42
C PRO A 2 -33.88 7.75 -19.07
N GLU A 3 -32.71 7.62 -19.68
CA GLU A 3 -31.71 6.62 -19.32
C GLU A 3 -31.22 6.97 -17.91
N ILE A 4 -31.63 6.16 -16.93
CA ILE A 4 -31.04 6.19 -15.60
C ILE A 4 -29.64 5.60 -15.78
N THR A 5 -28.63 6.47 -15.88
CA THR A 5 -27.23 6.07 -15.78
C THR A 5 -27.08 5.30 -14.48
N ARG A 6 -26.82 3.99 -14.61
CA ARG A 6 -26.50 3.12 -13.49
C ARG A 6 -25.37 3.78 -12.67
N PRO A 7 -25.39 3.72 -11.33
CA PRO A 7 -24.28 4.23 -10.53
C PRO A 7 -23.00 3.58 -11.05
N LEU A 8 -21.95 4.39 -11.26
CA LEU A 8 -20.62 3.91 -11.60
C LEU A 8 -20.27 2.81 -10.59
N ASP A 9 -20.22 1.57 -11.07
CA ASP A 9 -19.80 0.44 -10.26
C ASP A 9 -18.36 0.75 -9.84
N LEU A 10 -18.17 1.27 -8.63
CA LEU A 10 -16.87 1.62 -8.04
C LEU A 10 -16.15 0.31 -7.76
N LYS A 11 -15.74 -0.38 -8.82
CA LYS A 11 -14.78 -1.46 -8.71
C LYS A 11 -13.52 -0.82 -8.16
N PRO A 12 -13.01 -1.26 -7.00
CA PRO A 12 -11.75 -0.73 -6.47
C PRO A 12 -10.69 -0.88 -7.56
N LEU A 13 -10.08 0.24 -7.94
CA LEU A 13 -9.00 0.25 -8.90
C LEU A 13 -7.81 -0.43 -8.23
N LEU A 14 -7.46 -1.61 -8.72
CA LEU A 14 -6.24 -2.29 -8.33
C LEU A 14 -5.09 -1.66 -9.12
N VAL A 15 -4.24 -0.91 -8.45
CA VAL A 15 -3.09 -0.23 -9.06
C VAL A 15 -1.83 -1.09 -8.91
N GLU A 16 -0.97 -1.09 -9.91
CA GLU A 16 0.41 -1.61 -9.80
C GLU A 16 1.33 -0.41 -9.56
N LEU A 17 2.08 -0.43 -8.46
CA LEU A 17 3.02 0.65 -8.11
C LEU A 17 4.22 0.67 -9.07
N ALA A 18 5.00 1.74 -9.05
CA ALA A 18 6.31 1.76 -9.70
C ALA A 18 7.30 0.83 -8.98
N ASP A 19 8.33 0.35 -9.68
CA ASP A 19 9.50 -0.27 -9.07
C ASP A 19 10.43 0.84 -8.56
N ASP A 20 10.09 1.38 -7.39
CA ASP A 20 10.68 2.57 -6.78
C ASP A 20 10.77 2.38 -5.25
N ALA A 21 11.69 3.09 -4.61
CA ALA A 21 11.84 3.09 -3.16
C ALA A 21 10.75 3.93 -2.47
N THR A 22 10.16 4.91 -3.17
CA THR A 22 9.09 5.79 -2.66
C THR A 22 7.90 5.89 -3.63
N PRO A 23 7.21 4.78 -3.93
CA PRO A 23 6.12 4.81 -4.91
C PRO A 23 4.95 5.71 -4.46
N THR A 24 4.40 6.48 -5.39
CA THR A 24 3.18 7.30 -5.18
C THR A 24 1.96 6.43 -4.87
N VAL A 25 1.19 6.84 -3.85
CA VAL A 25 -0.09 6.20 -3.45
C VAL A 25 -1.29 7.15 -3.42
N ASP A 26 -1.24 8.30 -4.10
CA ASP A 26 -2.35 9.27 -4.15
C ASP A 26 -3.69 8.60 -4.47
N SER A 27 -4.64 8.74 -3.53
CA SER A 27 -6.02 8.26 -3.68
C SER A 27 -6.15 6.75 -3.94
N ILE A 28 -5.10 5.97 -3.64
CA ILE A 28 -5.11 4.52 -3.77
C ILE A 28 -5.65 3.88 -2.49
N THR A 29 -6.54 2.89 -2.66
CA THR A 29 -7.03 2.03 -1.57
C THR A 29 -6.55 0.58 -1.69
N LEU A 30 -6.10 0.17 -2.88
CA LEU A 30 -5.63 -1.19 -3.15
C LEU A 30 -4.52 -1.17 -4.21
N ALA A 31 -3.36 -1.72 -3.86
CA ALA A 31 -2.16 -1.74 -4.68
C ALA A 31 -1.49 -3.12 -4.76
N LYS A 32 -0.68 -3.32 -5.80
CA LYS A 32 0.32 -4.39 -5.92
C LYS A 32 1.71 -3.79 -6.04
N THR A 33 2.71 -4.50 -5.53
CA THR A 33 4.12 -4.11 -5.72
C THR A 33 4.51 -4.12 -7.20
N GLY A 34 5.25 -3.10 -7.64
CA GLY A 34 5.67 -2.93 -9.03
C GLY A 34 6.92 -3.71 -9.44
N GLY A 35 7.79 -3.99 -8.48
CA GLY A 35 9.04 -4.71 -8.69
C GLY A 35 9.65 -5.17 -7.36
N THR A 36 10.98 -5.20 -7.30
CA THR A 36 11.75 -5.75 -6.16
C THR A 36 12.54 -4.68 -5.41
N THR A 37 12.49 -3.42 -5.83
CA THR A 37 13.16 -2.32 -5.11
C THR A 37 12.59 -2.20 -3.71
N THR A 38 13.46 -2.21 -2.70
CA THR A 38 13.06 -2.03 -1.29
C THR A 38 12.31 -0.71 -1.13
N ILE A 39 11.14 -0.77 -0.50
CA ILE A 39 10.31 0.42 -0.22
C ILE A 39 10.68 0.98 1.14
N THR A 40 10.96 2.27 1.19
CA THR A 40 11.28 3.03 2.41
C THR A 40 10.25 4.10 2.73
N ASP A 41 9.34 4.42 1.79
CA ASP A 41 8.25 5.38 1.98
C ASP A 41 7.12 5.16 0.96
N PHE A 42 5.98 5.85 1.11
CA PHE A 42 4.97 6.00 0.06
C PHE A 42 4.58 7.48 -0.11
N ASP A 43 4.87 8.02 -1.29
CA ASP A 43 4.68 9.43 -1.62
C ASP A 43 3.21 9.77 -1.94
N ASP A 44 2.88 11.06 -1.82
CA ASP A 44 1.59 11.68 -2.16
C ASP A 44 0.36 11.07 -1.43
N GLY A 45 0.61 10.34 -0.34
CA GLY A 45 -0.44 9.95 0.60
C GLY A 45 -0.99 11.17 1.35
N VAL A 46 -2.21 11.04 1.85
CA VAL A 46 -2.84 12.07 2.69
C VAL A 46 -3.20 11.55 4.07
N LEU A 47 -3.20 12.47 5.05
CA LEU A 47 -3.59 12.16 6.43
C LEU A 47 -4.93 11.41 6.51
N GLY A 48 -4.95 10.29 7.22
CA GLY A 48 -6.09 9.39 7.38
C GLY A 48 -6.27 8.38 6.23
N GLN A 49 -5.48 8.46 5.16
CA GLN A 49 -5.54 7.48 4.08
C GLN A 49 -5.14 6.10 4.58
N THR A 50 -5.89 5.10 4.13
CA THR A 50 -5.62 3.69 4.37
C THR A 50 -5.61 2.94 3.06
N PHE A 51 -4.60 2.10 2.84
CA PHE A 51 -4.54 1.24 1.66
C PHE A 51 -4.00 -0.15 1.99
N LYS A 52 -4.22 -1.08 1.06
CA LYS A 52 -3.70 -2.46 1.13
C LYS A 52 -2.69 -2.69 0.02
N LEU A 53 -1.51 -3.17 0.37
CA LEU A 53 -0.46 -3.57 -0.56
C LEU A 53 -0.39 -5.10 -0.63
N LEU A 54 -0.58 -5.65 -1.82
CA LEU A 54 -0.34 -7.06 -2.13
C LEU A 54 1.05 -7.22 -2.76
N ALA A 55 1.88 -8.07 -2.17
CA ALA A 55 3.17 -8.43 -2.75
C ALA A 55 2.97 -9.28 -4.02
N LYS A 56 3.21 -8.68 -5.19
CA LYS A 56 3.31 -9.38 -6.49
C LYS A 56 4.71 -9.97 -6.68
N HIS A 57 5.70 -9.37 -6.03
CA HIS A 57 7.10 -9.75 -6.03
C HIS A 57 7.58 -9.95 -4.58
N ALA A 58 8.64 -10.72 -4.38
CA ALA A 58 9.34 -10.74 -3.10
C ALA A 58 10.09 -9.42 -2.91
N ILE A 59 9.78 -8.69 -1.85
CA ILE A 59 10.22 -7.30 -1.62
C ILE A 59 10.38 -7.04 -0.13
N THR A 60 11.20 -6.05 0.23
CA THR A 60 11.31 -5.58 1.61
C THR A 60 10.58 -4.25 1.76
N ILE A 61 9.78 -4.12 2.81
CA ILE A 61 9.31 -2.84 3.34
C ILE A 61 10.17 -2.53 4.55
N THR A 62 10.91 -1.42 4.50
CA THR A 62 11.81 -1.02 5.58
C THR A 62 11.05 -0.31 6.70
N ASP A 63 11.28 -0.74 7.92
CA ASP A 63 10.84 -0.02 9.12
C ASP A 63 11.75 1.19 9.36
N GLY A 64 11.18 2.32 9.76
CA GLY A 64 11.95 3.55 9.96
C GLY A 64 11.09 4.75 10.29
N THR A 65 11.56 5.96 9.97
CA THR A 65 10.87 7.20 10.30
C THR A 65 9.58 7.41 9.51
N ASN A 66 9.52 6.91 8.27
CA ASN A 66 8.41 7.17 7.35
C ASN A 66 7.41 6.00 7.31
N ILE A 67 7.84 4.81 7.72
CA ILE A 67 7.01 3.61 7.81
C ILE A 67 7.26 2.94 9.17
N LEU A 68 6.24 2.87 10.01
CA LEU A 68 6.28 2.22 11.32
C LEU A 68 5.61 0.85 11.22
N LEU A 69 6.42 -0.20 11.31
CA LEU A 69 5.98 -1.59 11.23
C LEU A 69 5.90 -2.22 12.62
N SER A 70 4.99 -3.18 12.76
CA SER A 70 4.84 -3.95 13.98
C SER A 70 6.16 -4.64 14.36
N GLY A 71 6.62 -4.38 15.58
CA GLY A 71 7.86 -4.94 16.12
C GLY A 71 9.12 -4.15 15.78
N SER A 72 9.01 -3.00 15.07
CA SER A 72 10.14 -2.16 14.66
C SER A 72 11.21 -2.95 13.89
N VAL A 73 10.74 -3.71 12.91
CA VAL A 73 11.57 -4.57 12.04
C VAL A 73 11.06 -4.51 10.61
N ASP A 74 12.00 -4.56 9.66
CA ASP A 74 11.70 -4.70 8.24
C ASP A 74 10.75 -5.87 7.98
N PHE A 75 9.81 -5.67 7.07
CA PHE A 75 8.95 -6.74 6.58
C PHE A 75 9.44 -7.23 5.22
N VAL A 76 10.09 -8.39 5.22
CA VAL A 76 10.43 -9.13 4.00
C VAL A 76 9.18 -9.87 3.52
N MET A 77 8.45 -9.24 2.60
CA MET A 77 7.22 -9.80 2.04
C MET A 77 7.53 -10.88 1.00
N ALA A 78 6.89 -12.03 1.13
CA ALA A 78 6.80 -13.04 0.08
C ALA A 78 5.65 -12.74 -0.88
N ILE A 79 5.68 -13.34 -2.08
CA ILE A 79 4.58 -13.22 -3.04
C ILE A 79 3.28 -13.72 -2.39
N GLY A 80 2.23 -12.89 -2.42
CA GLY A 80 0.94 -13.18 -1.81
C GLY A 80 0.75 -12.67 -0.38
N ASP A 81 1.79 -12.08 0.22
CA ASP A 81 1.68 -11.32 1.46
C ASP A 81 0.86 -10.05 1.26
N VAL A 82 0.18 -9.61 2.31
CA VAL A 82 -0.59 -8.36 2.30
C VAL A 82 -0.21 -7.51 3.50
N LEU A 83 0.04 -6.24 3.27
CA LEU A 83 0.26 -5.23 4.30
C LEU A 83 -0.83 -4.15 4.19
N THR A 84 -1.42 -3.76 5.32
CA THR A 84 -2.37 -2.65 5.41
C THR A 84 -1.71 -1.53 6.21
N LEU A 85 -1.65 -0.34 5.61
CA LEU A 85 -1.03 0.85 6.20
C LEU A 85 -2.06 1.97 6.30
N THR A 86 -1.92 2.81 7.33
CA THR A 86 -2.68 4.05 7.50
C THR A 86 -1.75 5.19 7.87
N MET A 87 -1.95 6.36 7.27
CA MET A 87 -1.21 7.58 7.64
C MET A 87 -1.94 8.30 8.79
N PHE A 88 -1.65 7.94 10.06
CA PHE A 88 -2.28 8.60 11.22
C PHE A 88 -1.62 9.93 11.58
N ASP A 89 -0.31 10.04 11.32
CA ASP A 89 0.48 11.27 11.39
C ASP A 89 0.94 11.66 9.97
N ASP A 90 1.01 12.97 9.70
CA ASP A 90 1.36 13.45 8.36
C ASP A 90 2.74 12.91 7.92
N GLN A 91 2.78 12.29 6.74
CA GLN A 91 3.96 11.64 6.16
C GLN A 91 4.53 10.45 6.94
N VAL A 92 3.74 9.83 7.83
CA VAL A 92 4.15 8.61 8.54
C VAL A 92 3.11 7.50 8.33
N TRP A 93 3.52 6.41 7.70
CA TRP A 93 2.69 5.24 7.44
C TRP A 93 2.81 4.22 8.57
N GLU A 94 1.71 3.98 9.27
CA GLU A 94 1.66 2.97 10.33
C GLU A 94 1.00 1.69 9.86
N GLU A 95 1.58 0.55 10.21
CA GLU A 95 0.95 -0.74 10.01
C GLU A 95 -0.32 -0.90 10.85
N VAL A 96 -1.42 -1.21 10.18
CA VAL A 96 -2.68 -1.62 10.81
C VAL A 96 -2.80 -3.14 10.89
N SER A 97 -2.37 -3.85 9.84
CA SER A 97 -2.37 -5.32 9.84
C SER A 97 -1.51 -5.89 8.72
N ARG A 98 -1.10 -7.16 8.88
CA ARG A 98 -0.46 -7.94 7.83
C ARG A 98 -1.02 -9.36 7.73
N LYS A 99 -0.96 -9.94 6.53
CA LYS A 99 -1.11 -11.37 6.25
C LYS A 99 0.21 -11.89 5.70
N VAL A 100 0.74 -12.92 6.33
CA VAL A 100 1.84 -13.73 5.80
C VAL A 100 1.24 -14.93 5.07
N ASN A 101 1.63 -15.13 3.82
CA ASN A 101 1.29 -16.28 2.99
C ASN A 101 2.38 -17.35 3.17
N LEU A 102 2.07 -18.37 3.96
CA LEU A 102 2.93 -19.55 4.14
C LEU A 102 2.73 -20.58 3.02
#